data_AF-A0A953EZ94-F1
#
_entry.id   AF-A0A953EZ94-F1
#
_cell.length_a   1.000
_cell.length_b   1.000
_cell.length_c   1.000
_cell.angle_alpha   90.00
_cell.angle_beta   90.00
_cell.angle_gamma   90.00
#
_symmetry.space_group_name_H-M   'P 1'
#
loop_
_entity.id
_entity.type
_entity.pdbx_description
1 polymer ?
#
loop_
_entity_poly.entity_id
_entity_poly.type
_entity_poly.pdbx_seq_one_letter_code
_entity_poly.pdbx_strand_id
1 'polypeptide(L)'
;MTATNQRDQVCRLAKSRPDLALEKAREITEPWFRAQALACVARHTAGKTVAIANEAARAALLCDDAYKQTAVRAWEIAALAEAGVVAEASRRLRELVKASAAVVPLASRAEALFLLLQAAACLSSGDRQSVHQVLQQACAHDGHWRCQRALRDAQRIENGEQAPRPFFQ
;
A
#
# COMPACT_ATOMS: atom_id res chain seq x y z
N MET A 1 -16.95 -6.20 -17.07
CA MET A 1 -15.63 -5.54 -16.89
C MET A 1 -15.01 -6.10 -15.61
N THR A 2 -13.73 -6.48 -15.59
CA THR A 2 -13.10 -7.02 -14.37
C THR A 2 -12.82 -5.90 -13.37
N ALA A 3 -12.72 -6.23 -12.07
CA ALA A 3 -12.40 -5.25 -11.04
C ALA A 3 -11.02 -4.57 -11.27
N THR A 4 -10.07 -5.30 -11.84
CA THR A 4 -8.78 -4.77 -12.32
C THR A 4 -8.98 -3.66 -13.36
N ASN A 5 -9.79 -3.92 -14.39
CA ASN A 5 -10.05 -2.94 -15.46
C ASN A 5 -10.80 -1.71 -14.93
N GLN A 6 -11.70 -1.89 -13.96
CA GLN A 6 -12.39 -0.78 -13.31
C GLN A 6 -11.41 0.10 -12.52
N ARG A 7 -10.52 -0.49 -11.73
CA ARG A 7 -9.44 0.23 -11.04
C ARG A 7 -8.58 1.01 -12.04
N ASP A 8 -8.15 0.37 -13.13
CA ASP A 8 -7.28 1.03 -14.13
C ASP A 8 -7.99 2.18 -14.85
N GLN A 9 -9.29 2.04 -15.09
CA GLN A 9 -10.11 3.14 -15.58
C GLN A 9 -10.17 4.30 -14.58
N VAL A 10 -10.38 4.02 -13.29
CA VAL A 10 -10.37 5.04 -12.24
C VAL A 10 -9.02 5.76 -12.17
N CYS A 11 -7.91 5.03 -12.15
CA CYS A 11 -6.58 5.62 -12.06
C CYS A 11 -6.25 6.54 -13.25
N ARG A 12 -6.74 6.20 -14.46
CA ARG A 12 -6.64 7.08 -15.64
C ARG A 12 -7.51 8.33 -15.51
N LEU A 13 -8.74 8.20 -15.02
CA LEU A 13 -9.65 9.32 -14.85
C LEU A 13 -9.19 10.29 -13.76
N ALA A 14 -8.61 9.79 -12.67
CA ALA A 14 -8.25 10.59 -11.50
C ALA A 14 -7.36 11.81 -11.81
N LYS A 15 -6.51 11.72 -12.83
CA LYS A 15 -5.62 12.81 -13.26
C LYS A 15 -6.35 14.01 -13.87
N SER A 16 -7.53 13.80 -14.46
CA SER A 16 -8.25 14.83 -15.23
C SER A 16 -9.68 15.09 -14.74
N ARG A 17 -10.30 14.10 -14.10
CA ARG A 17 -11.69 14.12 -13.62
C ARG A 17 -11.78 13.44 -12.24
N PRO A 18 -11.15 14.00 -11.20
CA PRO A 18 -11.04 13.35 -9.89
C PRO A 18 -12.39 13.05 -9.23
N ASP A 19 -13.41 13.92 -9.38
CA ASP A 19 -14.73 13.66 -8.80
C ASP A 19 -15.44 12.49 -9.49
N LEU A 20 -15.42 12.42 -10.83
CA LEU A 20 -15.94 11.25 -11.57
C LEU A 20 -15.16 9.97 -11.26
N ALA A 21 -13.85 10.08 -11.07
CA ALA A 21 -13.02 8.96 -10.69
C ALA A 21 -13.38 8.45 -9.28
N LEU A 22 -13.70 9.36 -8.35
CA LEU A 22 -14.14 9.02 -7.00
C LEU A 22 -15.47 8.26 -7.00
N GLU A 23 -16.45 8.73 -7.78
CA GLU A 23 -17.74 8.03 -7.97
C GLU A 23 -17.50 6.61 -8.47
N LYS A 24 -16.72 6.45 -9.53
CA LYS A 24 -16.39 5.14 -10.11
C LYS A 24 -15.59 4.25 -9.17
N ALA A 25 -14.70 4.81 -8.36
CA ALA A 25 -13.96 4.04 -7.37
C ALA A 25 -14.91 3.38 -6.36
N ARG A 26 -15.93 4.10 -5.91
CA ARG A 26 -16.92 3.62 -4.93
C ARG A 26 -17.82 2.51 -5.50
N GLU A 27 -18.05 2.50 -6.81
CA GLU A 27 -18.83 1.46 -7.51
C GLU A 27 -18.11 0.11 -7.60
N ILE A 28 -16.78 0.06 -7.47
CA ILE A 28 -16.02 -1.20 -7.56
C ILE A 28 -16.44 -2.12 -6.41
N THR A 29 -17.01 -3.28 -6.71
CA THR A 29 -17.53 -4.20 -5.68
C THR A 29 -16.42 -4.85 -4.86
N GLU A 30 -15.33 -5.23 -5.51
CA GLU A 30 -14.23 -5.94 -4.87
C GLU A 30 -13.39 -5.02 -3.97
N PRO A 31 -13.34 -5.26 -2.63
CA PRO A 31 -12.70 -4.36 -1.67
C PRO A 31 -11.23 -4.06 -1.96
N TRP A 32 -10.49 -5.08 -2.39
CA TRP A 32 -9.08 -4.97 -2.77
C TRP A 32 -8.87 -3.94 -3.89
N PHE A 33 -9.69 -3.99 -4.94
CA PHE A 33 -9.58 -3.07 -6.07
C PHE A 33 -10.19 -1.71 -5.77
N ARG A 34 -11.26 -1.64 -4.96
CA ARG A 34 -11.85 -0.40 -4.47
C ARG A 34 -10.83 0.42 -3.68
N ALA A 35 -10.11 -0.20 -2.76
CA ALA A 35 -9.08 0.48 -1.96
C ALA A 35 -7.96 1.07 -2.84
N GLN A 36 -7.48 0.33 -3.83
CA GLN A 36 -6.47 0.80 -4.79
C GLN A 36 -6.98 1.97 -5.64
N ALA A 37 -8.21 1.86 -6.14
CA ALA A 37 -8.85 2.88 -6.94
C ALA A 37 -9.05 4.18 -6.14
N LEU A 38 -9.51 4.08 -4.89
CA LEU A 38 -9.64 5.23 -3.99
C LEU A 38 -8.28 5.88 -3.70
N ALA A 39 -7.22 5.10 -3.51
CA ALA A 39 -5.86 5.63 -3.35
C ALA A 39 -5.38 6.38 -4.61
N CYS A 40 -5.66 5.84 -5.81
CA CYS A 40 -5.38 6.53 -7.08
C CYS A 40 -6.07 7.91 -7.17
N VAL A 41 -7.29 8.02 -6.64
CA VAL A 41 -8.04 9.29 -6.60
C VAL A 41 -7.47 10.23 -5.53
N ALA A 42 -7.13 9.72 -4.35
CA ALA A 42 -6.65 10.51 -3.22
C ALA A 42 -5.44 11.38 -3.59
N ARG A 43 -4.48 10.83 -4.34
CA ARG A 43 -3.26 11.58 -4.73
C ARG A 43 -3.50 12.76 -5.67
N HIS A 44 -4.66 12.79 -6.37
CA HIS A 44 -5.00 13.84 -7.34
C HIS A 44 -6.09 14.80 -6.83
N THR A 45 -6.54 14.64 -5.58
CA THR A 45 -7.66 15.42 -5.04
C THR A 45 -7.22 16.29 -3.87
N ALA A 46 -6.58 17.43 -4.19
CA ALA A 46 -6.15 18.41 -3.21
C ALA A 46 -7.31 18.83 -2.28
N GLY A 47 -7.02 18.94 -0.98
CA GLY A 47 -8.03 19.25 0.05
C GLY A 47 -8.93 18.08 0.48
N LYS A 48 -9.00 16.98 -0.29
CA LYS A 48 -9.75 15.76 0.09
C LYS A 48 -8.88 14.51 0.27
N THR A 49 -7.56 14.60 0.03
CA THR A 49 -6.62 13.46 0.08
C THR A 49 -6.81 12.57 1.30
N VAL A 50 -6.78 13.13 2.52
CA VAL A 50 -6.90 12.37 3.76
C VAL A 50 -8.27 11.71 3.91
N ALA A 51 -9.34 12.38 3.48
CA ALA A 51 -10.70 11.85 3.54
C ALA A 51 -10.87 10.64 2.61
N ILE A 52 -10.31 10.72 1.40
CA ILE A 52 -10.37 9.64 0.41
C ILE A 52 -9.43 8.50 0.81
N ALA A 53 -8.25 8.78 1.36
CA ALA A 53 -7.38 7.77 1.95
C ALA A 53 -8.11 7.01 3.09
N ASN A 54 -8.84 7.71 3.97
CA ASN A 54 -9.69 7.07 4.96
C ASN A 54 -10.76 6.15 4.34
N GLU A 55 -11.36 6.52 3.21
CA GLU A 55 -12.25 5.63 2.46
C GLU A 55 -11.51 4.40 1.93
N ALA A 56 -10.30 4.55 1.39
CA ALA A 56 -9.46 3.46 0.94
C ALA A 56 -9.11 2.49 2.08
N ALA A 57 -8.73 3.02 3.25
CA ALA A 57 -8.49 2.24 4.46
C ALA A 57 -9.73 1.46 4.92
N ARG A 58 -10.91 2.08 4.89
CA ARG A 58 -12.17 1.39 5.21
C ARG A 58 -12.50 0.28 4.20
N ALA A 59 -12.28 0.53 2.91
CA ALA A 59 -12.43 -0.50 1.89
C ALA A 59 -11.45 -1.66 2.11
N ALA A 60 -10.21 -1.39 2.50
CA ALA A 60 -9.23 -2.43 2.82
C ALA A 60 -9.72 -3.37 3.92
N LEU A 61 -10.35 -2.84 4.97
CA LEU A 61 -10.90 -3.63 6.09
C LEU A 61 -12.02 -4.60 5.66
N LEU A 62 -12.65 -4.37 4.51
CA LEU A 62 -13.68 -5.25 3.96
C LEU A 62 -13.09 -6.45 3.18
N CYS A 63 -11.76 -6.54 3.04
CA CYS A 63 -11.15 -7.73 2.46
C CYS A 63 -11.35 -8.96 3.37
N ASP A 64 -11.38 -10.14 2.76
CA ASP A 64 -11.66 -11.44 3.34
C ASP A 64 -10.52 -12.03 4.19
N ASP A 65 -9.30 -11.49 4.09
CA ASP A 65 -8.17 -11.97 4.87
C ASP A 65 -7.24 -10.84 5.34
N ALA A 66 -6.52 -11.11 6.45
CA ALA A 66 -5.63 -10.15 7.09
C ALA A 66 -4.47 -9.69 6.19
N TYR A 67 -4.00 -10.56 5.29
CA TYR A 67 -2.98 -10.19 4.31
C TYR A 67 -3.54 -9.12 3.38
N LYS A 68 -4.71 -9.32 2.79
CA LYS A 68 -5.33 -8.35 1.89
C LYS A 68 -5.67 -7.05 2.60
N GLN A 69 -6.23 -7.13 3.81
CA GLN A 69 -6.54 -5.97 4.65
C GLN A 69 -5.29 -5.11 4.94
N THR A 70 -4.13 -5.74 5.11
CA THR A 70 -2.86 -5.03 5.41
C THR A 70 -2.16 -4.56 4.13
N ALA A 71 -1.95 -5.47 3.19
CA ALA A 71 -1.15 -5.26 1.99
C ALA A 71 -1.71 -4.16 1.09
N VAL A 72 -3.04 -4.11 0.91
CA VAL A 72 -3.65 -3.11 0.02
C VAL A 72 -3.50 -1.69 0.55
N ARG A 73 -3.34 -1.53 1.87
CA ARG A 73 -3.15 -0.20 2.48
C ARG A 73 -1.80 0.44 2.19
N ALA A 74 -0.86 -0.30 1.60
CA ALA A 74 0.32 0.31 1.00
C ALA A 74 -0.03 1.38 -0.05
N TRP A 75 -1.15 1.22 -0.78
CA TRP A 75 -1.58 2.15 -1.82
C TRP A 75 -1.98 3.52 -1.28
N GLU A 76 -2.78 3.57 -0.21
CA GLU A 76 -3.18 4.86 0.37
C GLU A 76 -2.02 5.55 1.11
N ILE A 77 -1.07 4.79 1.68
CA ILE A 77 0.16 5.38 2.24
C ILE A 77 0.96 6.06 1.12
N ALA A 78 1.16 5.37 -0.01
CA ALA A 78 1.84 5.95 -1.16
C ALA A 78 1.10 7.18 -1.71
N ALA A 79 -0.23 7.14 -1.77
CA ALA A 79 -1.05 8.26 -2.23
C ALA A 79 -0.91 9.50 -1.31
N LEU A 80 -0.92 9.28 0.01
CA LEU A 80 -0.72 10.35 1.00
C LEU A 80 0.68 10.95 0.88
N ALA A 81 1.69 10.10 0.70
CA ALA A 81 3.08 10.51 0.53
C ALA A 81 3.27 11.37 -0.73
N GLU A 82 2.80 10.89 -1.89
CA GLU A 82 2.87 11.61 -3.18
C GLU A 82 2.08 12.94 -3.15
N ALA A 83 1.01 13.02 -2.37
CA ALA A 83 0.23 14.25 -2.16
C ALA A 83 0.84 15.21 -1.13
N GLY A 84 2.03 14.91 -0.58
CA GLY A 84 2.71 15.75 0.41
C GLY A 84 2.17 15.65 1.84
N VAL A 85 1.25 14.73 2.13
CA VAL A 85 0.68 14.50 3.46
C VAL A 85 1.56 13.52 4.26
N VAL A 86 2.86 13.83 4.34
CA VAL A 86 3.92 12.91 4.80
C VAL A 86 3.72 12.46 6.25
N ALA A 87 3.40 13.38 7.16
CA ALA A 87 3.24 13.05 8.59
C ALA A 87 2.14 12.00 8.83
N GLU A 88 1.03 12.13 8.10
CA GLU A 88 -0.11 11.20 8.17
C GLU A 88 0.23 9.86 7.51
N ALA A 89 0.93 9.87 6.38
CA ALA A 89 1.41 8.67 5.73
C ALA A 89 2.35 7.86 6.64
N SER A 90 3.36 8.51 7.24
CA SER A 90 4.29 7.86 8.17
C SER A 90 3.59 7.35 9.44
N ARG A 91 2.58 8.07 9.96
CA ARG A 91 1.76 7.60 11.09
C ARG A 91 1.03 6.30 10.74
N ARG A 92 0.33 6.26 9.61
CA ARG A 92 -0.41 5.07 9.14
C ARG A 92 0.52 3.89 8.85
N LEU A 93 1.68 4.15 8.24
CA LEU A 93 2.68 3.13 8.00
C LEU A 93 3.09 2.45 9.31
N ARG A 94 3.46 3.22 10.34
CA ARG A 94 3.86 2.67 11.65
C ARG A 94 2.75 1.84 12.30
N GLU A 95 1.50 2.27 12.19
CA GLU A 95 0.34 1.52 12.69
C GLU A 95 0.18 0.18 11.95
N LEU A 96 0.29 0.19 10.63
CA LEU A 96 0.14 -1.02 9.82
C LEU A 96 1.30 -1.99 9.95
N VAL A 97 2.52 -1.50 10.12
CA VAL A 97 3.69 -2.33 10.41
C VAL A 97 3.46 -3.10 11.72
N LYS A 98 2.93 -2.46 12.76
CA LYS A 98 2.54 -3.13 14.02
C LYS A 98 1.41 -4.14 13.79
N ALA A 99 0.35 -3.75 13.08
CA ALA A 99 -0.79 -4.62 12.79
C ALA A 99 -0.43 -5.85 11.94
N SER A 100 0.63 -5.75 11.12
CA SER A 100 1.09 -6.86 10.27
C SER A 100 1.48 -8.11 11.07
N ALA A 101 1.78 -7.98 12.37
CA ALA A 101 2.04 -9.10 13.26
C ALA A 101 0.87 -10.08 13.38
N ALA A 102 -0.36 -9.68 13.04
CA ALA A 102 -1.53 -10.56 13.00
C ALA A 102 -1.67 -11.33 11.66
N VAL A 103 -0.90 -10.95 10.63
CA VAL A 103 -0.98 -11.62 9.32
C VAL A 103 -0.32 -12.98 9.40
N VAL A 104 -1.05 -14.00 8.97
CA VAL A 104 -0.60 -15.40 8.86
C VAL A 104 -1.00 -15.95 7.48
N PRO A 105 -0.24 -16.91 6.92
CA PRO A 105 1.06 -17.41 7.39
C PRO A 105 2.17 -16.36 7.28
N LEU A 106 3.35 -16.66 7.83
CA LEU A 106 4.50 -15.76 7.82
C LEU A 106 4.90 -15.32 6.40
N ALA A 107 4.78 -16.21 5.42
CA ALA A 107 4.99 -15.88 4.02
C ALA A 107 4.06 -14.76 3.52
N SER A 108 2.80 -14.72 3.96
CA SER A 108 1.86 -13.64 3.61
C SER A 108 2.19 -12.35 4.36
N ARG A 109 2.63 -12.45 5.63
CA ARG A 109 3.12 -11.29 6.39
C ARG A 109 4.32 -10.65 5.71
N ALA A 110 5.26 -11.45 5.23
CA ALA A 110 6.45 -10.97 4.52
C ALA A 110 6.06 -10.18 3.24
N GLU A 111 5.10 -10.68 2.47
CA GLU A 111 4.60 -9.96 1.29
C GLU A 111 3.87 -8.66 1.65
N ALA A 112 3.08 -8.64 2.73
CA ALA A 112 2.43 -7.43 3.20
C ALA A 112 3.46 -6.38 3.66
N LEU A 113 4.44 -6.80 4.46
CA LEU A 113 5.54 -5.94 4.91
C LEU A 113 6.37 -5.42 3.73
N PHE A 114 6.62 -6.24 2.72
CA PHE A 114 7.35 -5.82 1.53
C PHE A 114 6.57 -4.76 0.73
N LEU A 115 5.25 -4.87 0.61
CA LEU A 115 4.43 -3.82 0.01
C LEU A 115 4.43 -2.53 0.84
N LEU A 116 4.38 -2.63 2.17
CA LEU A 116 4.52 -1.47 3.05
C LEU A 116 5.91 -0.81 2.90
N LEU A 117 6.96 -1.59 2.71
CA LEU A 117 8.32 -1.09 2.45
C LEU A 117 8.39 -0.35 1.11
N GLN A 118 7.74 -0.88 0.08
CA GLN A 118 7.65 -0.17 -1.22
C GLN A 118 6.93 1.17 -1.08
N ALA A 119 5.84 1.24 -0.31
CA ALA A 119 5.13 2.50 -0.06
C ALA A 119 5.98 3.47 0.78
N ALA A 120 6.74 2.96 1.74
CA ALA A 120 7.67 3.74 2.56
C ALA A 120 8.79 4.37 1.74
N ALA A 121 9.04 3.93 0.50
CA ALA A 121 10.02 4.57 -0.36
C ALA A 121 9.59 5.94 -0.89
N CYS A 122 8.30 6.29 -0.81
CA CYS A 122 7.80 7.64 -1.02
C CYS A 122 7.95 8.53 0.23
N LEU A 123 8.47 7.98 1.34
CA LEU A 123 8.65 8.66 2.62
C LEU A 123 10.15 8.83 2.94
N SER A 124 10.47 8.94 4.23
CA SER A 124 11.85 9.06 4.71
C SER A 124 12.61 7.72 4.64
N SER A 125 13.94 7.78 4.56
CA SER A 125 14.78 6.58 4.71
C SER A 125 14.56 5.88 6.06
N GLY A 126 14.28 6.64 7.13
CA GLY A 126 13.98 6.10 8.46
C GLY A 126 12.69 5.28 8.49
N ASP A 127 11.63 5.75 7.82
CA ASP A 127 10.38 4.99 7.71
C ASP A 127 10.62 3.66 6.97
N ARG A 128 11.34 3.71 5.84
CA ARG A 128 11.65 2.53 5.04
C ARG A 128 12.54 1.52 5.79
N GLN A 129 13.58 2.01 6.45
CA GLN A 129 14.48 1.19 7.28
C GLN A 129 13.72 0.52 8.43
N SER A 130 12.77 1.22 9.05
CA SER A 130 11.93 0.64 10.10
C SER A 130 11.10 -0.54 9.59
N VAL A 131 10.48 -0.44 8.40
CA VAL A 131 9.77 -1.59 7.81
C VAL A 131 10.73 -2.73 7.49
N HIS A 132 11.92 -2.42 6.95
CA HIS A 132 12.93 -3.41 6.62
C HIS A 132 13.37 -4.21 7.86
N GLN A 133 13.64 -3.53 8.98
CA GLN A 133 13.99 -4.19 10.24
C GLN A 133 12.90 -5.15 10.73
N VAL A 134 11.63 -4.74 10.64
CA VAL A 134 10.50 -5.60 11.03
C VAL A 134 10.38 -6.81 10.08
N LEU A 135 10.62 -6.63 8.78
CA LEU A 135 10.66 -7.73 7.81
C LEU A 135 11.80 -8.72 8.12
N GLN A 136 13.00 -8.20 8.43
CA GLN A 136 14.16 -9.01 8.85
C GLN A 136 13.86 -9.84 10.08
N GLN A 137 13.30 -9.22 11.12
CA GLN A 137 12.92 -9.91 12.36
C GLN A 137 11.86 -10.99 12.11
N ALA A 138 10.82 -10.67 11.32
CA ALA A 138 9.77 -11.61 11.00
C ALA A 138 10.29 -12.84 10.25
N CYS A 139 11.26 -12.66 9.35
CA CYS A 139 11.75 -13.71 8.45
C CYS A 139 13.06 -14.38 8.89
N ALA A 140 13.61 -14.03 10.06
CA ALA A 140 14.98 -14.40 10.47
C ALA A 140 15.27 -15.92 10.47
N HIS A 141 14.25 -16.74 10.69
CA HIS A 141 14.39 -18.20 10.81
C HIS A 141 13.50 -18.97 9.83
N ASP A 142 12.91 -18.29 8.84
CA ASP A 142 11.97 -18.89 7.92
C ASP A 142 12.64 -19.17 6.56
N GLY A 143 12.67 -20.45 6.18
CA GLY A 143 13.25 -20.91 4.91
C GLY A 143 12.31 -20.79 3.71
N HIS A 144 11.08 -20.28 3.88
CA HIS A 144 10.11 -20.18 2.80
C HIS A 144 10.58 -19.16 1.76
N TRP A 145 10.52 -19.56 0.49
CA TRP A 145 11.06 -18.77 -0.63
C TRP A 145 10.49 -17.35 -0.71
N ARG A 146 9.23 -17.12 -0.28
CA ARG A 146 8.63 -15.77 -0.23
C ARG A 146 9.30 -14.87 0.79
N CYS A 147 9.62 -15.38 1.98
CA CYS A 147 10.34 -14.64 3.02
C CYS A 147 11.74 -14.27 2.51
N GLN A 148 12.45 -15.24 1.94
CA GLN A 148 13.79 -15.01 1.37
C GLN A 148 13.77 -14.01 0.22
N ARG A 149 12.78 -14.10 -0.68
CA ARG A 149 12.59 -13.15 -1.78
C ARG A 149 12.31 -11.74 -1.25
N ALA A 150 11.37 -11.60 -0.32
CA ALA A 150 11.01 -10.31 0.26
C ALA A 150 12.22 -9.64 0.93
N LEU A 151 13.01 -10.39 1.70
CA LEU A 151 14.24 -9.90 2.32
C LEU A 151 15.28 -9.46 1.28
N ARG A 152 15.56 -10.31 0.30
CA ARG A 152 16.54 -10.00 -0.75
C ARG A 152 16.12 -8.74 -1.51
N ASP A 153 14.87 -8.67 -1.95
CA ASP A 153 14.40 -7.56 -2.75
C ASP A 153 14.29 -6.26 -1.91
N ALA A 154 13.97 -6.36 -0.61
CA ALA A 154 14.03 -5.23 0.32
C ALA A 154 15.46 -4.71 0.50
N GLN A 155 16.44 -5.60 0.68
CA GLN A 155 17.84 -5.23 0.79
C GLN A 155 18.35 -4.51 -0.47
N ARG A 156 17.95 -4.98 -1.66
CA ARG A 156 18.30 -4.33 -2.93
C ARG A 156 17.70 -2.93 -3.04
N ILE A 157 16.49 -2.72 -2.53
CA ILE A 157 15.87 -1.38 -2.45
C ILE A 157 16.65 -0.48 -1.49
N GLU A 158 17.02 -0.97 -0.31
CA GLU A 158 17.82 -0.20 0.65
C GLU A 158 19.20 0.20 0.10
N ASN A 159 19.83 -0.70 -0.64
CA ASN A 159 21.13 -0.46 -1.27
C ASN A 159 21.05 0.43 -2.53
N GLY A 160 19.84 0.77 -3.00
CA GLY A 160 19.64 1.49 -4.26
C GLY A 160 19.91 0.66 -5.52
N GLU A 161 20.06 -0.65 -5.39
CA GLU A 161 20.26 -1.60 -6.50
C GLU A 161 18.96 -1.90 -7.26
N GLN A 162 17.82 -1.62 -6.63
CA GLN A 162 16.50 -1.84 -7.21
C GLN A 162 15.56 -0.69 -6.84
N ALA A 163 14.82 -0.19 -7.83
CA ALA A 163 13.77 0.79 -7.57
C ALA A 163 12.55 0.13 -6.89
N PRO A 164 11.88 0.83 -5.96
CA PRO A 164 10.56 0.42 -5.46
C PRO A 164 9.57 0.32 -6.62
N ARG A 165 8.63 -0.63 -6.53
CA ARG A 165 7.57 -0.75 -7.54
C ARG A 165 6.66 0.49 -7.47
N PRO A 166 6.31 1.10 -8.61
CA PRO A 166 5.29 2.13 -8.62
C PRO A 166 3.92 1.53 -8.25
N PHE A 167 3.22 2.16 -7.31
CA PHE A 167 1.84 1.81 -7.00
C PHE A 167 0.90 2.23 -8.12
N PHE A 168 1.22 3.33 -8.78
CA PHE A 168 0.32 3.93 -9.75
C PHE A 168 0.95 3.97 -11.13
N GLN A 169 0.38 3.22 -12.08
CA GLN A 169 0.75 3.23 -13.49
C GLN A 169 -0.37 3.84 -14.34
#